data_AF-A0A2N2S5G1-F1
#
_entry.id   AF-A0A2N2S5G1-F1
#
_cell.length_a   1.000
_cell.length_b   1.000
_cell.length_c   1.000
_cell.angle_alpha   90.00
_cell.angle_beta   90.00
_cell.angle_gamma   90.00
#
_symmetry.space_group_name_H-M   'P 1'
#
loop_
_entity.id
_entity.type
_entity.pdbx_description
1 polymer ?
#
loop_
_entity_poly.entity_id
_entity_poly.type
_entity_poly.pdbx_seq_one_letter_code
_entity_poly.pdbx_strand_id
1 'polypeptide(L)'
;MAANRQITGKVPLLGFCAYGSGVGKTTLLTSLIPLLNARGLRISVIKHAHHSFDIDHPGKDSYRLRESGAVQMLLGSRHRWALMTELSRIRDQQPDEPGLAELLPHIDADLV
;
A
#
# COMPACT_ATOMS: atom_id res chain seq x y z
N MET A 1 -17.42 -15.35 13.71
CA MET A 1 -16.07 -15.43 14.31
C MET A 1 -15.08 -15.50 13.17
N ALA A 2 -14.33 -14.42 12.89
CA ALA A 2 -13.31 -14.46 11.84
C ALA A 2 -12.19 -15.39 12.31
N ALA A 3 -11.90 -16.44 11.54
CA ALA A 3 -10.80 -17.34 11.82
C ALA A 3 -9.51 -16.51 11.92
N ASN A 4 -8.78 -16.65 13.03
CA ASN A 4 -7.55 -15.92 13.29
C ASN A 4 -6.46 -16.48 12.35
N ARG A 5 -6.43 -15.99 11.11
CA ARG A 5 -5.48 -16.44 10.10
C ARG A 5 -4.12 -15.87 10.46
N GLN A 6 -3.20 -16.74 10.87
CA GLN A 6 -1.84 -16.35 11.20
C GLN A 6 -1.17 -15.79 9.94
N ILE A 7 -0.81 -14.50 9.98
CA ILE A 7 -0.06 -13.84 8.90
C ILE A 7 1.42 -14.12 9.15
N THR A 8 2.07 -14.84 8.24
CA THR A 8 3.51 -15.10 8.27
C THR A 8 4.17 -14.39 7.09
N GLY A 9 5.35 -13.82 7.33
CA GLY A 9 6.15 -13.13 6.32
C GLY A 9 7.60 -13.59 6.37
N LYS A 10 8.31 -13.47 5.24
CA LYS A 10 9.76 -13.72 5.18
C LYS A 10 10.56 -12.71 5.99
N VAL A 11 9.99 -11.51 6.21
CA VAL A 11 10.58 -10.41 6.97
C VAL A 11 9.72 -10.09 8.20
N PRO A 12 10.29 -9.52 9.28
CA PRO A 12 9.53 -9.11 10.45
C PRO A 12 8.44 -8.09 10.11
N LEU A 13 7.25 -8.26 10.71
CA LEU A 13 6.12 -7.34 10.57
C LEU A 13 5.87 -6.61 11.88
N LEU A 14 5.73 -5.28 11.83
CA LEU A 14 5.41 -4.43 12.99
C LEU A 14 4.19 -3.55 12.66
N GLY A 15 3.13 -3.70 13.45
CA GLY A 15 1.89 -2.93 13.29
C GLY A 15 1.81 -1.72 14.22
N PHE A 16 1.44 -0.57 13.68
CA PHE A 16 1.15 0.65 14.44
C PHE A 16 -0.33 1.00 14.34
N CYS A 17 -1.08 0.73 15.41
CA CYS A 17 -2.51 1.00 15.50
C CYS A 17 -2.79 2.06 16.57
N ALA A 18 -3.83 2.87 16.38
CA ALA A 18 -4.27 3.83 17.38
C ALA A 18 -5.74 4.18 17.17
N TYR A 19 -6.42 4.57 18.25
CA TYR A 19 -7.88 4.67 18.37
C TYR A 19 -8.59 5.50 17.29
N GLY A 20 -7.94 6.53 16.73
CA GLY A 20 -8.53 7.37 15.69
C GLY A 20 -7.52 7.94 14.69
N SER A 21 -8.03 8.68 13.71
CA SER A 21 -7.19 9.51 12.83
C SER A 21 -6.61 10.70 13.60
N GLY A 22 -5.50 11.28 13.13
CA GLY A 22 -4.90 12.48 13.73
C GLY A 22 -4.10 12.28 15.03
N VAL A 23 -4.12 11.09 15.63
CA VAL A 23 -3.43 10.76 16.90
C VAL A 23 -1.89 10.69 16.83
N GLY A 24 -1.27 11.15 15.73
CA GLY A 24 0.19 11.23 15.61
C GLY A 24 0.90 10.00 15.02
N LYS A 25 0.19 8.96 14.56
CA LYS A 25 0.81 7.78 13.90
C LYS A 25 1.73 8.18 12.75
N THR A 26 1.25 9.06 11.87
CA THR A 26 2.03 9.54 10.73
C THR A 26 3.27 10.29 11.22
N THR A 27 3.12 11.21 12.19
CA THR A 27 4.24 11.98 12.76
C THR A 27 5.32 11.10 13.37
N LEU A 28 4.90 10.05 14.10
CA LEU A 28 5.82 9.06 14.67
C LEU A 28 6.58 8.33 13.57
N LEU A 29 5.87 7.77 12.58
CA LEU A 29 6.47 6.99 11.51
C LEU A 29 7.40 7.82 10.62
N THR A 30 7.04 9.06 10.30
CA THR A 30 7.90 9.97 9.53
C THR A 30 9.18 10.36 10.27
N SER A 31 9.18 10.29 11.60
CA SER A 31 10.38 10.53 12.43
C SER A 31 11.20 9.25 12.64
N LEU A 32 10.53 8.10 12.78
CA LEU A 32 11.16 6.82 13.07
C LEU A 32 11.85 6.19 11.84
N ILE A 33 11.20 6.21 10.68
CA ILE A 33 11.72 5.56 9.47
C ILE A 33 13.13 6.07 9.08
N PRO A 34 13.42 7.38 9.06
CA PRO A 34 14.76 7.87 8.79
C PRO A 34 15.82 7.35 9.78
N LEU A 35 15.46 7.20 11.05
CA LEU A 35 16.36 6.69 12.09
C LEU A 35 16.65 5.18 11.93
N LEU A 36 15.70 4.41 11.42
CA LEU A 36 15.90 3.00 11.09
C LEU A 36 16.72 2.84 9.82
N ASN A 37 16.45 3.66 8.79
CA ASN A 37 17.25 3.71 7.57
C ASN A 37 18.71 4.07 7.86
N ALA A 38 18.97 5.03 8.76
CA ALA A 38 20.31 5.40 9.19
C ALA A 38 21.07 4.26 9.91
N ARG A 39 20.35 3.23 10.38
CA ARG A 39 20.91 2.01 10.98
C ARG A 39 21.06 0.86 9.97
N GLY A 40 20.85 1.12 8.67
CA GLY A 40 21.02 0.14 7.60
C GLY A 40 19.81 -0.76 7.34
N LEU A 41 18.66 -0.50 7.98
CA LEU A 41 17.41 -1.21 7.67
C LEU A 41 16.74 -0.57 6.45
N ARG A 42 16.16 -1.36 5.54
CA ARG A 42 15.24 -0.83 4.53
C ARG A 42 13.82 -1.09 5.04
N ILE A 43 12.97 -0.07 4.98
CA ILE A 43 11.64 -0.12 5.57
C ILE A 43 10.59 0.00 4.48
N SER A 44 9.76 -1.03 4.34
CA SER A 44 8.52 -1.00 3.56
C SER A 44 7.32 -0.68 4.44
N VAL A 45 6.34 0.02 3.88
CA VAL A 45 5.15 0.47 4.61
C VAL A 45 3.90 0.07 3.84
N ILE A 46 3.01 -0.67 4.51
CA ILE A 46 1.63 -0.86 4.08
C ILE A 46 0.77 0.08 4.91
N LYS A 47 0.00 0.94 4.24
CA LYS A 47 -0.94 1.86 4.89
C LYS A 47 -2.37 1.50 4.46
N HIS A 48 -3.20 1.09 5.40
CA HIS A 48 -4.65 1.07 5.21
C HIS A 48 -5.19 2.51 5.22
N ALA A 49 -5.82 2.92 4.13
CA ALA A 49 -6.45 4.22 4.01
C ALA A 49 -7.96 4.03 3.84
N HIS A 50 -8.75 4.69 4.69
CA HIS A 50 -10.22 4.64 4.66
C HIS A 50 -10.86 5.62 3.65
N HIS A 51 -10.04 6.23 2.78
CA HIS A 51 -10.47 7.16 1.75
C HIS A 51 -9.85 6.74 0.43
N SER A 52 -10.58 6.95 -0.66
CA SER A 52 -10.03 6.81 -2.01
C SER A 52 -8.77 7.67 -2.14
N PHE A 53 -7.69 7.06 -2.62
CA PHE A 53 -6.46 7.78 -2.94
C PHE A 53 -6.18 7.57 -4.42
N ASP A 54 -5.71 8.62 -5.09
CA ASP A 54 -5.36 8.57 -6.49
C ASP A 54 -3.92 9.07 -6.69
N ILE A 55 -3.10 8.26 -7.35
CA ILE A 55 -1.69 8.57 -7.65
C ILE A 55 -1.60 9.35 -8.97
N ASP A 56 -2.53 9.15 -9.90
CA ASP A 56 -2.60 9.87 -11.16
C ASP A 56 -3.87 10.69 -11.30
N HIS A 57 -3.69 12.01 -11.47
CA HIS A 57 -4.79 12.96 -11.54
C HIS A 57 -5.29 13.15 -12.98
N PRO A 58 -6.55 13.61 -13.16
CA PRO A 58 -7.09 14.00 -14.46
C PRO A 58 -6.14 14.91 -15.23
N GLY A 59 -5.95 14.61 -16.53
CA GLY A 59 -5.06 15.36 -17.43
C GLY A 59 -3.75 14.65 -17.78
N LYS A 60 -3.39 13.55 -17.10
CA LYS A 60 -2.28 12.69 -17.50
C LYS A 60 -2.73 11.57 -18.45
N ASP A 61 -1.83 11.10 -19.30
CA ASP A 61 -2.12 9.95 -20.18
C ASP A 61 -2.35 8.67 -19.39
N SER A 62 -1.63 8.46 -18.28
CA SER A 62 -1.86 7.30 -17.40
C SER A 62 -3.28 7.27 -16.85
N TYR A 63 -3.82 8.43 -16.48
CA TYR A 63 -5.19 8.55 -15.98
C TYR A 63 -6.17 8.17 -17.10
N ARG A 64 -5.98 8.68 -18.31
CA ARG A 64 -6.84 8.32 -19.46
C ARG A 64 -6.80 6.83 -19.77
N LEU A 65 -5.61 6.21 -19.77
CA LEU A 65 -5.43 4.78 -20.01
C LEU A 65 -6.07 3.93 -18.90
N ARG A 66 -5.95 4.36 -17.65
CA ARG A 66 -6.60 3.70 -16.52
C ARG A 66 -8.11 3.82 -16.63
N GLU A 67 -8.66 5.02 -16.80
CA GLU A 67 -10.11 5.24 -16.93
C GLU A 67 -10.71 4.56 -18.16
N SER A 68 -9.93 4.29 -19.22
CA SER A 68 -10.40 3.55 -20.40
C SER A 68 -10.59 2.04 -20.18
N GLY A 69 -10.33 1.52 -18.97
CA GLY A 69 -10.62 0.14 -18.61
C GLY A 69 -9.41 -0.73 -18.27
N ALA A 70 -8.18 -0.19 -18.24
CA ALA A 70 -7.00 -0.98 -17.85
C ALA A 70 -7.10 -1.48 -16.39
N VAL A 71 -7.13 -2.80 -16.18
CA VAL A 71 -7.20 -3.40 -14.83
C VAL A 71 -5.97 -3.06 -13.99
N GLN A 72 -4.80 -3.01 -14.62
CA GLN A 72 -3.55 -2.61 -13.99
C GLN A 72 -2.88 -1.48 -14.77
N MET A 73 -2.29 -0.55 -14.04
CA MET A 73 -1.47 0.53 -14.57
C MET A 73 -0.10 0.52 -13.88
N LEU A 74 0.94 0.17 -14.63
CA LEU A 74 2.33 0.23 -14.19
C LEU A 74 3.01 1.45 -14.80
N LEU A 75 3.39 2.42 -13.97
CA LEU A 75 4.17 3.58 -14.37
C LEU A 75 5.62 3.40 -13.97
N GLY A 76 6.54 3.56 -14.91
CA GLY A 76 7.98 3.45 -14.68
C GLY A 76 8.72 4.75 -14.95
N SER A 77 9.78 5.01 -14.19
CA SER A 77 10.76 6.07 -14.43
C SER A 77 12.13 5.63 -13.92
N ARG A 78 13.18 6.38 -14.24
CA ARG A 78 14.54 6.14 -13.74
C ARG A 78 14.66 6.19 -12.20
N HIS A 79 13.69 6.78 -11.50
CA HIS A 79 13.76 6.98 -10.05
C HIS A 79 12.85 6.05 -9.25
N ARG A 80 11.74 5.59 -9.86
CA ARG A 80 10.69 4.81 -9.20
C ARG A 80 9.71 4.26 -10.22
N TRP A 81 8.97 3.26 -9.78
CA TRP A 81 7.77 2.79 -10.44
C TRP A 81 6.58 2.78 -9.46
N ALA A 82 5.37 2.74 -9.98
CA ALA A 82 4.14 2.58 -9.22
C ALA A 82 3.19 1.64 -9.98
N LEU A 83 2.61 0.68 -9.26
CA LEU A 83 1.59 -0.22 -9.78
C LEU A 83 0.25 0.12 -9.11
N MET A 84 -0.77 0.35 -9.93
CA MET A 84 -2.15 0.52 -9.49
C MET A 84 -3.00 -0.61 -10.05
N THR A 85 -3.87 -1.18 -9.21
CA THR A 85 -4.80 -2.24 -9.58
C THR A 85 -6.22 -1.80 -9.26
N GLU A 86 -7.08 -1.77 -10.27
CA GLU A 86 -8.49 -1.41 -10.14
C GLU A 86 -9.29 -2.60 -9.60
N LEU A 87 -9.41 -2.68 -8.27
CA LEU A 87 -10.09 -3.80 -7.59
C LEU A 87 -11.56 -3.94 -8.02
N SER A 88 -12.23 -2.84 -8.37
CA SER A 88 -13.62 -2.81 -8.87
C SER A 88 -13.79 -3.56 -10.19
N ARG A 89 -12.72 -3.78 -10.97
CA ARG A 89 -12.76 -4.42 -12.30
C ARG A 89 -12.50 -5.92 -12.25
N ILE A 90 -12.03 -6.43 -11.12
CA ILE A 90 -11.69 -7.85 -10.94
C ILE A 90 -12.49 -8.51 -9.81
N ARG A 91 -13.38 -7.76 -9.14
CA ARG A 91 -14.22 -8.27 -8.05
C ARG A 91 -15.68 -8.08 -8.41
N ASP A 92 -16.46 -9.14 -8.25
CA ASP A 92 -17.87 -9.20 -8.67
C ASP A 92 -18.84 -8.43 -7.75
N GLN A 93 -18.39 -8.04 -6.55
CA GLN A 93 -19.20 -7.33 -5.54
C GLN A 93 -18.40 -6.16 -4.97
N GLN A 94 -19.11 -5.13 -4.47
CA GLN A 94 -18.53 -3.93 -3.86
C GLN A 94 -17.52 -4.35 -2.79
N PRO A 95 -16.22 -4.28 -3.09
CA PRO A 95 -15.28 -5.07 -2.33
C PRO A 95 -14.92 -4.37 -1.04
N ASP A 96 -14.88 -5.13 0.06
CA ASP A 96 -14.26 -4.68 1.30
C ASP A 96 -12.82 -4.20 1.03
N GLU A 97 -12.36 -3.23 1.84
CA GLU A 97 -10.97 -2.78 1.80
C GLU A 97 -10.02 -3.98 1.89
N PRO A 98 -9.00 -4.08 1.02
CA PRO A 98 -8.10 -5.22 1.00
C PRO A 98 -7.35 -5.33 2.33
N GLY A 99 -7.45 -6.47 3.02
CA GLY A 99 -6.79 -6.69 4.30
C GLY A 99 -5.26 -6.87 4.17
N LEU A 100 -4.55 -6.87 5.30
CA LEU A 100 -3.07 -7.02 5.31
C LEU A 100 -2.61 -8.29 4.58
N ALA A 101 -3.30 -9.42 4.79
CA ALA A 101 -2.93 -10.69 4.16
C ALA A 101 -3.04 -10.66 2.62
N GLU A 102 -3.90 -9.80 2.09
CA GLU A 102 -4.05 -9.61 0.64
C GLU A 102 -3.02 -8.61 0.10
N LEU A 103 -2.68 -7.57 0.86
CA LEU A 103 -1.71 -6.56 0.44
C LEU A 103 -0.26 -7.04 0.56
N LEU A 104 0.04 -7.89 1.54
CA LEU A 104 1.40 -8.31 1.88
C LEU A 104 2.16 -8.96 0.71
N PRO A 105 1.55 -9.83 -0.13
CA PRO A 105 2.22 -10.41 -1.30
C PRO A 105 2.66 -9.39 -2.37
N HIS A 106 2.16 -8.16 -2.34
CA HIS A 106 2.55 -7.11 -3.27
C HIS A 106 3.80 -6.33 -2.84
N ILE A 107 4.31 -6.56 -1.62
CA ILE A 107 5.61 -6.06 -1.19
C ILE A 107 6.68 -7.07 -1.57
N ASP A 108 7.69 -6.59 -2.29
CA ASP A 108 8.89 -7.36 -2.55
C ASP A 108 9.74 -7.43 -1.27
N ALA A 109 9.72 -8.60 -0.62
CA ALA A 109 10.44 -8.84 0.63
C ALA A 109 11.97 -8.80 0.46
N ASP A 110 12.49 -8.98 -0.76
CA ASP A 110 13.94 -8.97 -1.02
C ASP A 110 14.47 -7.53 -1.15
N LEU A 111 13.57 -6.54 -1.29
CA LEU A 111 13.88 -5.10 -1.24
C LEU A 111 13.85 -4.51 0.16
N VAL A 112 13.46 -5.29 1.18
CA VAL A 112 13.35 -4.88 2.60
C VAL A 112 14.59 -5.32 3.38
#